data_AF-A0A2M7KKT2-F1
#
_entry.id   AF-A0A2M7KKT2-F1
#
_cell.length_a   1.000
_cell.length_b   1.000
_cell.length_c   1.000
_cell.angle_alpha   90.00
_cell.angle_beta   90.00
_cell.angle_gamma   90.00
#
_symmetry.space_group_name_H-M   'P 1'
#
loop_
_entity.id
_entity.type
_entity.pdbx_description
1 polymer ?
#
loop_
_entity_poly.entity_id
_entity_poly.type
_entity_poly.pdbx_seq_one_letter_code
_entity_poly.pdbx_strand_id
1 'polypeptide(L)'
;MSFRAKLLCIVFLSAFGMVAVTGAEQAIPLPNGSFEQDLEGWPVPAGEGMSSVSPEQAASGRYFLKIVDDHDTNGSSAMSVRVGINGAGAFELRGKVFPVSGSGLGIYPHV
;
A
#
# COMPACT_ATOMS: atom_id res chain seq x y z
N MET A 1 43.70 38.79 45.82
CA MET A 1 44.68 37.99 45.05
C MET A 1 44.77 36.63 45.75
N SER A 2 44.57 35.44 45.19
CA SER A 2 44.17 34.92 43.88
C SER A 2 43.70 33.47 44.17
N PHE A 3 42.48 33.11 43.77
CA PHE A 3 41.87 31.79 43.98
C PHE A 3 42.47 30.77 43.00
N ARG A 4 43.09 29.69 43.50
CA ARG A 4 43.46 28.51 42.69
C ARG A 4 42.40 27.44 42.85
N ALA A 5 41.50 27.33 41.88
CA ALA A 5 40.58 26.21 41.75
C ALA A 5 40.39 25.90 40.27
N LYS A 6 41.22 25.02 39.70
CA LYS A 6 40.96 24.41 38.39
C LYS A 6 41.67 23.07 38.29
N LEU A 7 41.02 22.00 38.71
CA LEU A 7 40.93 20.77 37.91
C LEU A 7 39.88 19.84 38.53
N LEU A 8 38.65 19.92 38.05
CA LEU A 8 37.71 18.81 38.15
C LEU A 8 37.11 18.65 36.75
N CYS A 9 37.69 17.73 35.98
CA CYS A 9 37.14 17.26 34.71
C CYS A 9 35.81 16.55 35.02
N ILE A 10 34.71 17.29 34.92
CA ILE A 10 33.38 16.68 34.89
C ILE A 10 33.22 16.06 33.51
N VAL A 11 33.43 14.75 33.44
CA VAL A 11 33.07 13.92 32.30
C VAL A 11 31.53 13.90 32.25
N PHE A 12 30.93 14.82 31.51
CA PHE A 12 29.53 14.73 31.10
C PHE A 12 29.44 13.63 30.04
N LEU A 13 29.30 12.37 30.48
CA LEU A 13 28.93 11.26 29.62
C LEU A 13 27.49 11.53 29.15
N SER A 14 27.36 12.14 27.98
CA SER A 14 26.06 12.35 27.33
C SER A 14 25.53 11.00 26.89
N ALA A 15 24.74 10.35 27.75
CA ALA A 15 23.87 9.25 27.38
C ALA A 15 22.76 9.81 26.47
N PHE A 16 23.08 10.00 25.20
CA PHE A 16 22.09 10.19 24.15
C PHE A 16 21.39 8.83 23.98
N GLY A 17 20.35 8.61 24.79
CA GLY A 17 19.46 7.48 24.62
C GLY A 17 18.91 7.50 23.21
N MET A 18 19.29 6.50 22.42
CA MET A 18 18.75 6.28 21.08
C MET A 18 17.29 5.88 21.25
N VAL A 19 16.38 6.85 21.22
CA VAL A 19 14.95 6.57 21.21
C VAL A 19 14.64 6.00 19.84
N ALA A 20 14.46 4.68 19.78
CA ALA A 20 13.95 4.03 18.59
C ALA A 20 12.52 4.55 18.35
N VAL A 21 12.33 5.31 17.28
CA VAL A 21 11.00 5.69 16.81
C VAL A 21 10.37 4.43 16.23
N THR A 22 9.55 3.74 17.02
CA THR A 22 8.64 2.72 16.51
C THR A 22 7.44 3.43 15.90
N GLY A 23 7.52 3.76 14.61
CA GLY A 23 6.35 4.24 13.87
C GLY A 23 5.38 3.09 13.72
N ALA A 24 4.20 3.18 14.34
CA ALA A 24 3.12 2.23 14.08
C ALA A 24 2.67 2.40 12.62
N GLU A 25 2.57 1.28 11.88
CA GLU A 25 1.98 1.28 10.55
C GLU A 25 0.52 1.74 10.65
N GLN A 26 0.21 2.86 10.00
CA GLN A 26 -1.16 3.33 9.88
C GLN A 26 -1.75 2.79 8.58
N ALA A 27 -2.70 1.87 8.70
CA ALA A 27 -3.44 1.37 7.55
C ALA A 27 -4.35 2.49 7.00
N ILE A 28 -4.17 2.82 5.73
CA ILE A 28 -5.10 3.67 4.98
C ILE A 28 -6.02 2.71 4.19
N PRO A 29 -7.33 2.68 4.48
CA PRO A 29 -8.22 1.71 3.85
C PRO A 29 -8.40 2.02 2.36
N LEU A 30 -8.19 1.02 1.52
CA LEU A 30 -8.59 1.05 0.12
C LEU A 30 -10.10 0.75 0.03
N PRO A 31 -10.94 1.67 -0.51
CA PRO A 31 -12.37 1.43 -0.65
C PRO A 31 -12.64 0.14 -1.44
N ASN A 32 -13.47 -0.74 -0.86
CA ASN A 32 -13.85 -2.04 -1.44
C ASN A 32 -12.65 -2.84 -2.00
N GLY A 33 -11.49 -2.81 -1.32
CA GLY A 33 -10.32 -3.61 -1.74
C GLY A 33 -10.51 -5.12 -1.64
N SER A 34 -11.62 -5.58 -1.05
CA SER A 34 -12.01 -6.98 -0.97
C SER A 34 -12.98 -7.43 -2.07
N PHE A 35 -13.55 -6.49 -2.86
CA PHE A 35 -14.52 -6.77 -3.92
C PHE A 35 -15.84 -7.42 -3.45
N GLU A 36 -16.16 -7.32 -2.16
CA GLU A 36 -17.42 -7.86 -1.59
C GLU A 36 -18.62 -6.97 -1.93
N GLN A 37 -18.38 -5.72 -2.34
CA GLN A 37 -19.40 -4.77 -2.79
C GLN A 37 -19.38 -4.63 -4.32
N ASP A 38 -19.16 -5.73 -5.04
CA ASP A 38 -18.99 -5.73 -6.49
C ASP A 38 -17.86 -4.77 -6.92
N LEU A 39 -18.03 -3.99 -7.99
CA LEU A 39 -17.09 -2.96 -8.46
C LEU A 39 -17.31 -1.57 -7.83
N GLU A 40 -18.00 -1.47 -6.68
CA GLU A 40 -18.15 -0.18 -5.99
C GLU A 40 -16.78 0.43 -5.69
N GLY A 41 -16.55 1.68 -6.12
CA GLY A 41 -15.25 2.35 -5.96
C GLY A 41 -14.18 1.88 -6.93
N TRP A 42 -14.51 1.05 -7.93
CA TRP A 42 -13.61 0.56 -8.97
C TRP A 42 -14.25 0.77 -10.35
N PRO A 43 -14.17 1.99 -10.92
CA PRO A 43 -14.69 2.24 -12.27
C PRO A 43 -13.96 1.38 -13.30
N VAL A 44 -14.60 0.30 -13.74
CA VAL A 44 -14.17 -0.52 -14.88
C VAL A 44 -15.02 -0.15 -16.09
N PRO A 45 -14.42 0.27 -17.22
CA PRO A 45 -15.18 0.61 -18.42
C PRO A 45 -16.05 -0.56 -18.89
N ALA A 46 -17.34 -0.30 -19.11
CA ALA A 46 -18.23 -1.25 -19.72
C ALA A 46 -17.77 -1.53 -21.17
N GLY A 47 -17.56 -2.80 -21.51
CA GLY A 47 -17.16 -3.24 -22.86
C GLY A 47 -15.72 -3.70 -23.01
N GLU A 48 -14.85 -3.50 -22.01
CA GLU A 48 -13.52 -4.13 -22.04
C GLU A 48 -13.54 -5.57 -21.53
N GLY A 49 -14.54 -5.98 -20.73
CA GLY A 49 -14.86 -7.38 -20.41
C GLY A 49 -13.81 -8.19 -19.64
N MET A 50 -12.57 -7.71 -19.58
CA MET A 50 -11.43 -8.44 -19.05
C MET A 50 -11.33 -8.36 -17.53
N SER A 51 -11.92 -7.34 -16.89
CA SER A 51 -11.96 -7.17 -15.43
C SER A 51 -13.39 -7.37 -14.90
N SER A 52 -13.58 -8.32 -13.98
CA SER A 52 -14.90 -8.65 -13.42
C SER A 52 -14.80 -9.12 -11.96
N VAL A 53 -15.93 -9.12 -11.24
CA VAL A 53 -16.01 -9.73 -9.91
C VAL A 53 -16.41 -11.20 -10.06
N SER A 54 -15.69 -12.09 -9.39
CA SER A 54 -15.95 -13.54 -9.46
C SER A 54 -15.91 -14.19 -8.07
N PRO A 55 -16.67 -15.27 -7.83
CA PRO A 55 -16.59 -16.05 -6.60
C PRO A 55 -15.66 -17.28 -6.68
N GLU A 56 -14.98 -17.49 -7.81
CA GLU A 56 -14.26 -18.75 -8.09
C GLU A 56 -13.04 -18.99 -7.19
N GLN A 57 -12.30 -17.95 -6.83
CA GLN A 57 -10.97 -18.09 -6.23
C GLN A 57 -10.58 -16.92 -5.32
N ALA A 58 -11.50 -16.50 -4.46
CA ALA A 58 -11.25 -15.41 -3.53
C ALA A 58 -10.12 -15.75 -2.53
N ALA A 59 -9.18 -14.82 -2.33
CA ALA A 59 -8.10 -14.97 -1.36
C ALA A 59 -8.58 -14.83 0.11
N SER A 60 -9.76 -14.23 0.28
CA SER A 60 -10.52 -14.07 1.51
C SER A 60 -11.95 -13.66 1.14
N GLY A 61 -12.94 -13.95 1.98
CA GLY A 61 -14.33 -13.61 1.66
C GLY A 61 -14.90 -14.51 0.56
N ARG A 62 -15.85 -13.97 -0.21
CA ARG A 62 -16.52 -14.67 -1.30
C ARG A 62 -16.03 -14.21 -2.67
N TYR A 63 -15.66 -12.94 -2.83
CA TYR A 63 -15.42 -12.33 -4.12
C TYR A 63 -13.99 -11.84 -4.28
N PHE A 64 -13.57 -11.68 -5.54
CA PHE A 64 -12.30 -11.08 -5.94
C PHE A 64 -12.41 -10.44 -7.32
N LEU A 65 -11.46 -9.56 -7.65
CA LEU A 65 -11.28 -9.06 -9.01
C LEU A 65 -10.59 -10.13 -9.87
N LYS A 66 -11.35 -10.69 -10.80
CA LYS A 66 -10.87 -11.59 -11.84
C LYS A 66 -10.47 -10.77 -13.06
N ILE A 67 -9.25 -11.03 -13.53
CA ILE A 67 -8.73 -10.48 -14.77
C ILE A 67 -8.53 -11.63 -15.76
N VAL A 68 -9.20 -11.56 -16.91
CA VAL A 68 -9.03 -12.45 -18.05
C VAL A 68 -8.75 -11.58 -19.26
N ASP A 69 -7.48 -11.42 -19.58
CA ASP A 69 -7.04 -10.68 -20.76
C ASP A 69 -6.97 -11.63 -21.96
N ASP A 70 -8.01 -11.60 -22.79
CA ASP A 70 -8.16 -12.43 -23.99
C ASP A 70 -8.09 -11.63 -25.29
N HIS A 71 -7.66 -10.37 -25.22
CA HIS A 71 -7.59 -9.45 -26.35
C HIS A 71 -6.14 -9.21 -26.79
N ASP A 72 -5.91 -9.23 -28.10
CA ASP A 72 -4.57 -9.00 -28.66
C ASP A 72 -4.16 -7.52 -28.69
N THR A 73 -5.11 -6.60 -28.58
CA THR A 73 -4.88 -5.15 -28.78
C THR A 73 -5.22 -4.28 -27.58
N ASN A 74 -6.22 -4.67 -26.79
CA ASN A 74 -6.70 -3.91 -25.64
C ASN A 74 -6.19 -4.60 -24.39
N GLY A 75 -5.70 -3.83 -23.42
CA GLY A 75 -5.28 -4.38 -22.13
C GLY A 75 -6.40 -4.33 -21.11
N SER A 76 -6.34 -5.22 -20.13
CA SER A 76 -7.15 -5.12 -18.93
C SER A 76 -6.71 -3.96 -18.02
N SER A 77 -7.67 -3.21 -17.47
CA SER A 77 -7.39 -2.20 -16.44
C SER A 77 -8.49 -2.18 -15.37
N ALA A 78 -8.08 -1.92 -14.13
CA ALA A 78 -8.97 -1.65 -13.01
C ALA A 78 -8.27 -0.67 -12.07
N MET A 79 -8.90 0.48 -11.84
CA MET A 79 -8.36 1.52 -10.98
C MET A 79 -9.38 1.84 -9.90
N SER A 80 -8.95 1.84 -8.65
CA SER A 80 -9.81 2.28 -7.55
C SER A 80 -10.06 3.78 -7.64
N VAL A 81 -11.08 4.26 -6.94
CA VAL A 81 -11.19 5.68 -6.59
C VAL A 81 -9.94 6.12 -5.82
N ARG A 82 -9.65 7.43 -5.91
CA ARG A 82 -8.49 8.03 -5.25
C ARG A 82 -8.66 7.98 -3.73
N VAL A 83 -7.60 7.61 -3.04
CA VAL A 83 -7.52 7.62 -1.58
C VAL A 83 -6.74 8.85 -1.14
N GLY A 84 -7.33 9.64 -0.24
CA GLY A 84 -6.68 10.83 0.31
C GLY A 84 -5.52 10.46 1.22
N ILE A 85 -4.37 11.08 0.98
CA ILE A 85 -3.17 10.93 1.80
C ILE A 85 -2.78 12.32 2.32
N ASN A 86 -2.65 12.45 3.65
CA ASN A 86 -2.28 13.71 4.28
C ASN A 86 -0.76 13.78 4.47
N GLY A 87 -0.11 14.60 3.65
CA GLY A 87 1.32 14.88 3.74
C GLY A 87 2.21 13.90 2.97
N ALA A 88 3.50 14.21 2.94
CA ALA A 88 4.51 13.38 2.30
C ALA A 88 4.93 12.24 3.23
N GLY A 89 5.22 11.07 2.66
CA GLY A 89 5.63 9.89 3.41
C GLY A 89 5.96 8.71 2.52
N ALA A 90 6.47 7.64 3.14
CA ALA A 90 6.58 6.34 2.49
C ALA A 90 5.26 5.59 2.66
N PHE A 91 4.75 5.02 1.56
CA PHE A 91 3.52 4.25 1.54
C PHE A 91 3.79 2.87 0.94
N GLU A 92 3.07 1.87 1.42
CA GLU A 92 3.13 0.51 0.92
C GLU A 92 1.74 0.10 0.43
N LEU A 93 1.67 -0.42 -0.79
CA LEU A 93 0.46 -1.05 -1.32
C LEU A 93 0.60 -2.56 -1.15
N ARG A 94 -0.34 -3.18 -0.44
CA ARG A 94 -0.37 -4.62 -0.18
C ARG A 94 -1.58 -5.26 -0.85
N GLY A 95 -1.40 -6.49 -1.33
CA GLY A 95 -2.47 -7.27 -1.94
C GLY A 95 -2.07 -8.73 -2.08
N LYS A 96 -3.05 -9.57 -2.41
CA LYS A 96 -2.84 -10.98 -2.77
C LYS A 96 -3.23 -11.17 -4.22
N VAL A 97 -2.40 -11.88 -4.96
CA VAL A 97 -2.61 -12.16 -6.38
C VAL A 97 -2.44 -13.65 -6.63
N PHE A 98 -3.25 -14.21 -7.53
CA PHE A 98 -3.10 -15.59 -7.99
C PHE A 98 -2.99 -15.60 -9.52
N PRO A 99 -1.77 -15.52 -10.08
CA PRO A 99 -1.57 -15.60 -11.51
C PRO A 99 -1.87 -17.01 -12.04
N VAL A 100 -2.68 -17.11 -13.09
CA VAL A 100 -3.02 -18.39 -13.74
C VAL A 100 -2.12 -18.63 -14.96
N SER A 101 -1.97 -17.62 -15.82
CA SER A 101 -1.15 -17.66 -17.03
C SER A 101 -0.78 -16.24 -17.49
N GLY A 102 0.16 -16.12 -18.43
CA GLY A 102 0.61 -14.85 -19.00
C GLY A 102 1.99 -14.39 -18.47
N SER A 103 2.36 -13.15 -18.80
CA SER A 103 3.72 -12.62 -18.57
C SER A 103 3.85 -11.75 -17.31
N GLY A 104 2.76 -11.47 -16.60
CA GLY A 104 2.78 -10.74 -15.33
C GLY A 104 1.55 -9.87 -15.08
N LEU A 105 1.50 -9.27 -13.90
CA LEU A 105 0.49 -8.29 -13.46
C LEU A 105 1.21 -7.04 -12.96
N GLY A 106 0.84 -5.87 -13.49
CA GLY A 106 1.32 -4.59 -13.00
C GLY A 106 0.40 -4.03 -11.92
N ILE A 107 0.95 -3.66 -10.77
CA ILE A 107 0.24 -2.92 -9.73
C ILE A 107 1.08 -1.69 -9.41
N TYR A 108 0.50 -0.50 -9.60
CA TYR A 108 1.19 0.76 -9.39
C TYR A 108 0.28 1.78 -8.71
N PRO A 109 0.80 2.59 -7.78
CA PRO A 109 0.09 3.78 -7.34
C PRO A 109 0.00 4.78 -8.50
N HIS A 110 -1.15 5.43 -8.64
CA HIS A 110 -1.34 6.52 -9.59
C HIS A 110 -1.59 7.82 -8.81
N VAL A 111 -0.72 8.81 -9.02
CA VAL A 111 -0.78 10.12 -8.34
C VAL A 111 -1.41 11.18 -9.21
#